data_AF-A0AAJ0IEB8-F1
#
_entry.id   AF-A0AAJ0IEB8-F1
#
_cell.length_a   1.000
_cell.length_b   1.000
_cell.length_c   1.000
_cell.angle_alpha   90.00
_cell.angle_beta   90.00
_cell.angle_gamma   90.00
#
_symmetry.space_group_name_H-M   'P 1'
#
loop_
_entity.id
_entity.type
_entity.pdbx_description
1 polymer ?
#
loop_
_entity_poly.entity_id
_entity_poly.type
_entity_poly.pdbx_seq_one_letter_code
_entity_poly.pdbx_strand_id
1 'polypeptide(L)'
;MLGCSLTNLAAQIRWLPKREKILEEFPEQIPSGLDRDAFGHPVLIVTRGMDEKGRVSVFLMTSFTNRNILAKFPLPSHRRNREPYWPIDPTPKHPDTGNLLKLRDKRLMDKEYSYVNSQTSYPVCYEILEPYKSEDPEDVWAIEEESYEKLTKGRDYDRFHSSSWRREENKPVLPLPDPVKEREQEGKQASKATSNDETPDLAEEIQEKNLREFFEDIKDFLPWSDYRKIFGMVDDPDP
;
A
#
# COMPACT_ATOMS: atom_id res chain seq x y z
N MET A 1 -13.96 -40.21 7.35
CA MET A 1 -13.51 -38.95 6.73
C MET A 1 -13.78 -37.85 7.73
N LEU A 2 -12.75 -37.44 8.47
CA LEU A 2 -12.82 -36.36 9.45
C LEU A 2 -12.99 -35.05 8.67
N GLY A 3 -14.12 -34.38 8.82
CA GLY A 3 -14.32 -33.04 8.28
C GLY A 3 -13.42 -32.08 9.04
N CYS A 4 -12.34 -31.62 8.39
CA CYS A 4 -11.53 -30.52 8.90
C CYS A 4 -12.44 -29.33 9.14
N SER A 5 -12.55 -28.88 10.39
CA SER A 5 -13.14 -27.59 10.69
C SER A 5 -12.31 -26.53 9.97
N LEU A 6 -12.83 -25.96 8.90
CA LEU A 6 -12.27 -24.77 8.27
C LEU A 6 -12.27 -23.67 9.34
N THR A 7 -11.11 -23.46 9.96
CA THR A 7 -10.88 -22.32 10.84
C THR A 7 -11.10 -21.08 9.98
N ASN A 8 -12.10 -20.26 10.34
CA ASN A 8 -12.35 -19.01 9.65
C ASN A 8 -11.16 -18.08 9.97
N LEU A 9 -10.27 -17.91 8.98
CA LEU A 9 -9.05 -17.11 9.11
C LEU A 9 -9.32 -15.62 8.90
N ALA A 10 -10.47 -15.27 8.32
CA ALA A 10 -10.81 -13.89 8.05
C ALA A 10 -10.90 -13.08 9.34
N ALA A 11 -10.65 -11.78 9.21
CA ALA A 11 -10.65 -10.82 10.31
C ALA A 11 -9.52 -11.01 11.34
N GLN A 12 -8.69 -12.05 11.23
CA GLN A 12 -7.57 -12.26 12.16
C GLN A 12 -6.43 -11.28 11.89
N ILE A 13 -5.88 -10.74 12.96
CA ILE A 13 -4.65 -9.94 12.97
C ILE A 13 -3.49 -10.88 13.30
N ARG A 14 -2.50 -10.88 12.41
CA ARG A 14 -1.27 -11.65 12.55
C ARG A 14 -0.06 -10.73 12.43
N TRP A 15 1.12 -11.24 12.75
CA TRP A 15 2.36 -10.52 12.55
C TRP A 15 3.08 -11.08 11.32
N LEU A 16 3.41 -10.23 10.36
CA LEU A 16 4.31 -10.57 9.26
C LEU A 16 5.75 -10.30 9.74
N PRO A 17 6.58 -11.33 9.90
CA PRO A 17 7.92 -11.16 10.45
C PRO A 17 8.81 -10.32 9.56
N LYS A 18 9.98 -9.93 10.09
CA LYS A 18 11.01 -9.27 9.28
C LYS A 18 11.46 -10.19 8.16
N ARG A 19 11.83 -9.60 7.03
CA ARG A 19 12.22 -10.35 5.83
C ARG A 19 13.41 -11.28 6.08
N GLU A 20 14.37 -10.83 6.88
CA GLU A 20 15.59 -11.58 7.21
C GLU A 20 15.24 -12.87 7.96
N LYS A 21 14.29 -12.80 8.90
CA LYS A 21 13.81 -13.98 9.64
C LYS A 21 13.14 -14.99 8.71
N ILE A 22 12.31 -14.53 7.78
CA ILE A 22 11.66 -15.38 6.78
C ILE A 22 12.70 -16.01 5.85
N LEU A 23 13.73 -15.25 5.44
CA LEU A 23 14.83 -15.77 4.62
C LEU A 23 15.60 -16.90 5.31
N GLU A 24 15.77 -16.82 6.62
CA GLU A 24 16.48 -17.83 7.42
C GLU A 24 15.64 -19.10 7.62
N GLU A 25 14.35 -18.95 7.93
CA GLU A 25 13.48 -20.08 8.27
C GLU A 25 12.74 -20.68 7.05
N PHE A 26 12.32 -19.84 6.11
CA PHE A 26 11.45 -20.19 4.97
C PHE A 26 11.82 -19.43 3.68
N PRO A 27 13.05 -19.59 3.13
CA PRO A 27 13.54 -18.78 2.01
C PRO A 27 12.66 -18.84 0.75
N GLU A 28 11.99 -19.96 0.51
CA GLU A 28 11.10 -20.17 -0.64
C GLU A 28 9.72 -19.51 -0.48
N GLN A 29 9.37 -19.09 0.74
CA GLN A 29 8.04 -18.56 1.07
C GLN A 29 7.98 -17.03 1.11
N ILE A 30 9.02 -16.33 0.66
CA ILE A 30 9.03 -14.87 0.62
C ILE A 30 7.93 -14.38 -0.32
N PRO A 31 6.97 -13.59 0.17
CA PRO A 31 5.90 -13.06 -0.66
C PRO A 31 6.46 -12.21 -1.81
N SER A 32 6.14 -12.60 -3.04
CA SER A 32 6.49 -11.80 -4.22
C SER A 32 5.61 -10.55 -4.29
N GLY A 33 6.19 -9.41 -4.65
CA GLY A 33 5.46 -8.15 -4.80
C GLY A 33 5.19 -7.38 -3.50
N LEU A 34 5.66 -7.85 -2.34
CA LEU A 34 5.76 -7.00 -1.15
C LEU A 34 7.04 -6.16 -1.21
N ASP A 35 6.89 -4.87 -0.93
CA ASP A 35 8.03 -3.97 -0.74
C ASP A 35 8.82 -4.37 0.52
N ARG A 36 10.11 -4.03 0.55
CA ARG A 36 10.99 -4.34 1.70
C ARG A 36 10.46 -3.76 3.02
N ASP A 37 9.77 -2.64 2.94
CA ASP A 37 9.21 -1.93 4.10
C ASP A 37 7.85 -2.47 4.54
N ALA A 38 7.30 -3.50 3.88
CA ALA A 38 6.05 -4.15 4.27
C ALA A 38 6.24 -5.22 5.36
N PHE A 39 7.48 -5.67 5.59
CA PHE A 39 7.83 -6.71 6.57
C PHE A 39 7.99 -6.14 7.98
N GLY A 40 7.85 -6.99 9.00
CA GLY A 40 7.95 -6.56 10.41
C GLY A 40 6.76 -5.72 10.87
N HIS A 41 5.56 -6.03 10.36
CA HIS A 41 4.34 -5.29 10.58
C HIS A 41 3.17 -6.22 10.91
N PRO A 42 2.16 -5.73 11.65
CA PRO A 42 0.90 -6.46 11.76
C PRO A 42 0.18 -6.46 10.41
N VAL A 43 -0.59 -7.50 10.18
CA VAL A 43 -1.40 -7.69 8.98
C VAL A 43 -2.79 -8.21 9.35
N LEU A 44 -3.79 -7.85 8.56
CA LEU A 44 -5.17 -8.34 8.70
C LEU A 44 -5.46 -9.35 7.58
N ILE A 45 -5.84 -10.57 7.94
CA ILE A 45 -6.26 -11.60 6.98
C ILE A 45 -7.66 -11.26 6.46
N VAL A 46 -7.81 -11.26 5.14
CA VAL A 46 -9.09 -10.95 4.45
C VAL A 46 -9.72 -12.13 3.72
N THR A 47 -9.04 -13.26 3.63
CA THR A 47 -9.62 -14.51 3.09
C THR A 47 -10.12 -15.39 4.22
N ARG A 48 -11.24 -16.08 4.01
CA ARG A 48 -11.78 -16.99 5.04
C ARG A 48 -10.95 -18.27 5.21
N GLY A 49 -10.22 -18.66 4.18
CA GLY A 49 -9.37 -19.85 4.17
C GLY A 49 -8.05 -19.63 3.43
N MET A 50 -7.30 -20.72 3.29
CA MET A 50 -6.05 -20.79 2.53
C MET A 50 -6.30 -21.25 1.09
N ASP A 51 -5.46 -20.81 0.15
CA ASP A 51 -5.47 -21.31 -1.23
C ASP A 51 -4.77 -22.68 -1.33
N GLU A 52 -4.75 -23.26 -2.54
CA GLU A 52 -4.09 -24.56 -2.80
C GLU A 52 -2.58 -24.56 -2.46
N LYS A 53 -1.97 -23.37 -2.31
CA LYS A 53 -0.56 -23.19 -1.94
C LYS A 53 -0.39 -22.79 -0.46
N GLY A 54 -1.44 -22.88 0.35
CA GLY A 54 -1.37 -22.51 1.78
C GLY A 54 -1.32 -20.99 2.02
N ARG A 55 -1.73 -20.17 1.04
CA ARG A 55 -1.65 -18.70 1.15
C ARG A 55 -2.98 -18.09 1.53
N VAL A 56 -2.90 -16.97 2.26
CA VAL A 56 -4.03 -16.08 2.57
C VAL A 56 -3.79 -14.72 1.94
N SER A 57 -4.85 -13.96 1.67
CA SER A 57 -4.69 -12.55 1.31
C SER A 57 -4.70 -11.70 2.57
N VAL A 58 -3.79 -10.73 2.66
CA VAL A 58 -3.67 -9.84 3.81
C VAL A 58 -3.66 -8.37 3.42
N PHE A 59 -4.17 -7.52 4.30
CA PHE A 59 -3.92 -6.09 4.30
C PHE A 59 -2.81 -5.74 5.29
N LEU A 60 -1.91 -4.84 4.89
CA LEU A 60 -0.89 -4.33 5.79
C LEU A 60 -1.51 -3.38 6.82
N MET A 61 -1.02 -3.44 8.05
CA MET A 61 -1.39 -2.50 9.10
C MET A 61 -0.25 -1.53 9.39
N THR A 62 -0.59 -0.31 9.76
CA THR A 62 0.38 0.74 10.08
C THR A 62 -0.10 1.59 11.25
N SER A 63 0.84 2.19 11.97
CA SER A 63 0.56 3.16 13.04
C SER A 63 1.04 4.56 12.70
N PHE A 64 1.65 4.74 11.51
CA PHE A 64 2.34 5.98 11.13
C PHE A 64 3.30 6.52 12.21
N THR A 65 4.00 5.61 12.89
CA THR A 65 4.85 5.96 14.05
C THR A 65 4.03 6.53 15.20
N ASN A 66 2.89 5.90 15.48
CA ASN A 66 1.88 6.33 16.46
C ASN A 66 1.39 7.78 16.23
N ARG A 67 0.99 8.09 15.00
CA ARG A 67 0.46 9.41 14.62
C ARG A 67 -0.90 9.29 13.96
N ASN A 68 -1.74 10.29 14.20
CA ASN A 68 -3.02 10.43 13.53
C ASN A 68 -2.83 10.56 12.01
N ILE A 69 -3.74 9.99 11.23
CA ILE A 69 -3.76 10.08 9.77
C ILE A 69 -3.76 11.53 9.25
N LEU A 70 -4.37 12.48 9.97
CA LEU A 70 -4.34 13.89 9.62
C LEU A 70 -2.93 14.50 9.80
N ALA A 71 -2.10 13.98 10.70
CA ALA A 71 -0.71 14.41 10.81
C ALA A 71 0.12 13.93 9.61
N LYS A 72 -0.23 12.78 9.02
CA LYS A 72 0.43 12.27 7.81
C LYS A 72 -0.12 12.92 6.53
N PHE A 73 -1.42 13.19 6.50
CA PHE A 73 -2.14 13.72 5.34
C PHE A 73 -3.02 14.91 5.73
N PRO A 74 -2.41 16.09 5.99
CA PRO A 74 -3.09 17.21 6.65
C PRO A 74 -4.08 17.96 5.75
N LEU A 75 -3.75 18.11 4.46
CA LEU A 75 -4.53 18.95 3.56
C LEU A 75 -5.85 18.29 3.14
N PRO A 76 -6.92 19.06 2.87
CA PRO A 76 -8.16 18.54 2.30
C PRO A 76 -7.96 17.79 0.97
N SER A 77 -7.03 18.26 0.13
CA SER A 77 -6.64 17.61 -1.14
C SER A 77 -6.08 16.19 -0.94
N HIS A 78 -5.58 15.85 0.24
CA HIS A 78 -5.07 14.52 0.56
C HIS A 78 -6.17 13.50 0.90
N ARG A 79 -7.46 13.84 0.76
CA ARG A 79 -8.57 12.93 1.06
C ARG A 79 -8.43 11.55 0.39
N ARG A 80 -8.01 11.51 -0.88
CA ARG A 80 -7.78 10.25 -1.62
C ARG A 80 -6.65 9.40 -1.01
N ASN A 81 -5.65 10.04 -0.42
CA ASN A 81 -4.55 9.34 0.27
C ASN A 81 -4.99 8.80 1.63
N ARG A 82 -6.00 9.41 2.27
CA ARG A 82 -6.55 8.96 3.55
C ARG A 82 -7.52 7.79 3.40
N GLU A 83 -8.35 7.84 2.36
CA GLU A 83 -9.42 6.88 2.05
C GLU A 83 -9.10 5.40 2.30
N PRO A 84 -7.93 4.84 1.90
CA PRO A 84 -7.68 3.42 2.08
C PRO A 84 -7.39 3.01 3.53
N TYR A 85 -7.13 3.94 4.45
CA TYR A 85 -6.71 3.65 5.81
C TYR A 85 -7.89 3.59 6.78
N TRP A 86 -8.17 2.41 7.30
CA TRP A 86 -9.27 2.17 8.24
C TRP A 86 -8.74 2.16 9.67
N PRO A 87 -9.14 3.11 10.54
CA PRO A 87 -8.70 3.13 11.92
C PRO A 87 -9.27 1.93 12.69
N ILE A 88 -8.49 1.42 13.64
CA ILE A 88 -8.90 0.40 14.61
C ILE A 88 -8.88 1.01 16.01
N ASP A 89 -9.91 0.74 16.81
CA ASP A 89 -10.03 1.19 18.20
C ASP A 89 -8.74 0.87 19.01
N PRO A 90 -8.14 1.83 19.75
CA PRO A 90 -8.70 3.11 20.22
C PRO A 90 -8.50 4.31 19.28
N THR A 91 -8.03 4.08 18.04
CA THR A 91 -7.78 5.17 17.08
C THR A 91 -9.06 5.99 16.82
N PRO A 92 -8.98 7.33 16.75
CA PRO A 92 -10.14 8.15 16.39
C PRO A 92 -10.75 7.74 15.05
N LYS A 93 -12.07 7.91 14.92
CA LYS A 93 -12.82 7.63 13.69
C LYS A 93 -12.19 8.33 12.48
N HIS A 94 -12.30 7.69 11.32
CA HIS A 94 -11.73 8.22 10.09
C HIS A 94 -12.36 9.59 9.77
N PRO A 95 -11.56 10.65 9.54
CA PRO A 95 -12.06 12.02 9.46
C PRO A 95 -13.03 12.25 8.28
N ASP A 96 -12.85 11.52 7.17
CA ASP A 96 -13.67 11.72 5.97
C ASP A 96 -14.88 10.78 5.87
N THR A 97 -14.91 9.68 6.62
CA THR A 97 -15.93 8.61 6.46
C THR A 97 -16.64 8.24 7.76
N GLY A 98 -16.08 8.61 8.91
CA GLY A 98 -16.58 8.21 10.22
C GLY A 98 -16.36 6.72 10.56
N ASN A 99 -15.69 5.97 9.68
CA ASN A 99 -15.44 4.55 9.88
C ASN A 99 -14.48 4.30 11.06
N LEU A 100 -14.70 3.19 11.76
CA LEU A 100 -13.86 2.68 12.83
C LEU A 100 -14.06 1.17 12.93
N LEU A 101 -12.97 0.44 12.89
CA LEU A 101 -12.93 -1.01 13.10
C LEU A 101 -12.80 -1.29 14.60
N LYS A 102 -13.47 -2.34 15.06
CA LYS A 102 -13.41 -2.79 16.45
C LYS A 102 -12.80 -4.18 16.54
N LEU A 103 -12.03 -4.42 17.59
CA LEU A 103 -11.53 -5.75 17.91
C LEU A 103 -12.61 -6.59 18.59
N ARG A 104 -12.56 -7.91 18.40
CA ARG A 104 -13.38 -8.86 19.17
C ARG A 104 -13.06 -8.75 20.67
N ASP A 105 -14.00 -9.21 21.48
CA ASP A 105 -13.92 -9.22 22.95
C ASP A 105 -13.69 -7.84 23.58
N LYS A 106 -14.02 -6.75 22.85
CA LYS A 106 -13.82 -5.36 23.30
C LYS A 106 -12.36 -5.04 23.64
N ARG A 107 -11.42 -5.73 23.00
CA ARG A 107 -9.98 -5.46 23.13
C ARG A 107 -9.64 -4.13 22.46
N LEU A 108 -8.48 -3.60 22.80
CA LEU A 108 -7.92 -2.40 22.20
C LEU A 108 -6.55 -2.72 21.61
N MET A 109 -6.21 -2.04 20.52
CA MET A 109 -4.83 -2.06 20.04
C MET A 109 -3.90 -1.41 21.08
N ASP A 110 -2.70 -1.94 21.24
CA ASP A 110 -1.68 -1.36 22.13
C ASP A 110 -1.30 0.08 21.78
N LYS A 111 -1.35 0.39 20.48
CA LYS A 111 -0.99 1.71 19.96
C LYS A 111 -2.24 2.58 19.92
N GLU A 112 -2.08 3.83 20.32
CA GLU A 112 -3.11 4.86 20.22
C GLU A 112 -3.60 5.04 18.78
N TYR A 113 -2.69 4.90 17.81
CA TYR A 113 -3.01 4.98 16.38
C TYR A 113 -2.63 3.70 15.65
N SER A 114 -3.63 3.04 15.05
CA SER A 114 -3.51 1.83 14.24
C SER A 114 -4.51 1.85 13.10
N TYR A 115 -4.03 1.57 11.89
CA TYR A 115 -4.80 1.61 10.65
C TYR A 115 -4.58 0.35 9.84
N VAL A 116 -5.64 -0.16 9.22
CA VAL A 116 -5.57 -1.17 8.14
C VAL A 116 -5.48 -0.43 6.81
N ASN A 117 -4.44 -0.69 6.01
CA ASN A 117 -4.36 -0.18 4.65
C ASN A 117 -5.06 -1.13 3.68
N SER A 118 -6.24 -0.73 3.22
CA SER A 118 -7.10 -1.50 2.32
C SER A 118 -6.88 -1.23 0.82
N GLN A 119 -5.84 -0.47 0.48
CA GLN A 119 -5.51 -0.09 -0.90
C GLN A 119 -5.14 -1.31 -1.75
N THR A 120 -4.40 -2.25 -1.17
CA THR A 120 -3.90 -3.44 -1.87
C THR A 120 -3.83 -4.60 -0.89
N SER A 121 -4.28 -5.77 -1.33
CA SER A 121 -4.11 -7.02 -0.60
C SER A 121 -2.96 -7.83 -1.18
N TYR A 122 -2.23 -8.52 -0.32
CA TYR A 122 -1.07 -9.31 -0.72
C TYR A 122 -1.26 -10.79 -0.38
N PRO A 123 -0.97 -11.72 -1.30
CA PRO A 123 -0.95 -13.14 -1.00
C PRO A 123 0.30 -13.49 -0.19
N VAL A 124 0.12 -14.11 0.97
CA VAL A 124 1.19 -14.49 1.90
C VAL A 124 0.97 -15.92 2.38
N CYS A 125 2.03 -16.73 2.48
CA CYS A 125 1.93 -18.07 3.08
C CYS A 125 1.50 -17.95 4.55
N TYR A 126 0.45 -18.68 4.93
CA TYR A 126 -0.06 -18.58 6.30
C TYR A 126 0.96 -19.07 7.34
N GLU A 127 1.77 -20.05 6.99
CA GLU A 127 2.79 -20.66 7.86
C GLU A 127 3.88 -19.69 8.33
N ILE A 128 4.17 -18.64 7.55
CA ILE A 128 5.16 -17.62 7.96
C ILE A 128 4.56 -16.53 8.85
N LEU A 129 3.24 -16.51 9.05
CA LEU A 129 2.58 -15.52 9.87
C LEU A 129 2.64 -15.93 11.34
N GLU A 130 3.08 -15.02 12.19
CA GLU A 130 3.18 -15.23 13.63
C GLU A 130 1.89 -14.74 14.33
N PRO A 131 1.58 -15.26 15.53
CA PRO A 131 0.62 -14.62 16.42
C PRO A 131 0.92 -13.13 16.58
N TYR A 132 -0.11 -12.28 16.60
CA TYR A 132 0.09 -10.84 16.79
C TYR A 132 0.79 -10.51 18.12
N LYS A 133 0.49 -11.29 19.15
CA LYS A 133 1.15 -11.27 20.46
C LYS A 133 1.86 -12.59 20.69
N SER A 134 3.15 -12.53 21.02
CA SER A 134 3.96 -13.72 21.30
C SER A 134 3.69 -14.34 22.66
N GLU A 135 3.04 -13.59 23.57
CA GLU A 135 2.79 -14.00 24.96
C GLU A 135 1.81 -15.17 25.06
N ASP A 136 0.82 -15.22 24.16
CA ASP A 136 -0.16 -16.30 24.07
C ASP A 136 -0.45 -16.63 22.60
N PRO A 137 0.20 -17.67 22.04
CA PRO A 137 0.00 -18.08 20.65
C PRO A 137 -1.40 -18.57 20.32
N GLU A 138 -2.16 -19.05 21.32
CA GLU A 138 -3.53 -19.52 21.14
C GLU A 138 -4.55 -18.37 21.16
N ASP A 139 -4.13 -17.20 21.64
CA ASP A 139 -4.96 -16.00 21.70
C ASP A 139 -5.12 -15.36 20.31
N VAL A 140 -6.28 -15.59 19.70
CA VAL A 140 -6.59 -15.09 18.36
C VAL A 140 -7.05 -13.64 18.43
N TRP A 141 -6.19 -12.73 17.98
CA TRP A 141 -6.55 -11.33 17.75
C TRP A 141 -7.33 -11.20 16.46
N ALA A 142 -8.54 -10.65 16.52
CA ALA A 142 -9.38 -10.46 15.33
C ALA A 142 -10.29 -9.23 15.46
N ILE A 143 -10.70 -8.66 14.32
CA ILE A 143 -11.75 -7.63 14.29
C ILE A 143 -13.15 -8.26 14.37
N GLU A 144 -14.13 -7.49 14.85
CA GLU A 144 -15.53 -7.90 14.88
C GLU A 144 -16.05 -8.21 13.47
N GLU A 145 -16.97 -9.18 13.36
CA GLU A 145 -17.54 -9.57 12.06
C GLU A 145 -18.17 -8.39 11.32
N GLU A 146 -18.90 -7.52 12.03
CA GLU A 146 -19.49 -6.31 11.44
C GLU A 146 -18.42 -5.34 10.89
N SER A 147 -17.27 -5.24 11.58
CA SER A 147 -16.14 -4.43 11.11
C SER A 147 -15.51 -5.04 9.86
N TYR A 148 -15.37 -6.36 9.84
CA TYR A 148 -14.85 -7.11 8.69
C TYR A 148 -15.76 -6.98 7.46
N GLU A 149 -17.07 -7.17 7.61
CA GLU A 149 -18.04 -7.02 6.53
C GLU A 149 -18.04 -5.60 5.95
N LYS A 150 -17.93 -4.57 6.80
CA LYS A 150 -17.81 -3.17 6.35
C LYS A 150 -16.54 -2.94 5.54
N LEU A 151 -15.40 -3.45 6.01
CA LEU A 151 -14.10 -3.29 5.36
C LEU A 151 -14.03 -3.99 3.99
N THR A 152 -14.65 -5.17 3.89
CA THR A 152 -14.61 -6.02 2.69
C THR A 152 -15.81 -5.85 1.77
N LYS A 153 -16.78 -5.01 2.13
CA LYS A 153 -18.01 -4.78 1.36
C LYS A 153 -17.74 -4.55 -0.12
N GLY A 154 -18.40 -5.34 -0.97
CA GLY A 154 -18.29 -5.24 -2.43
C GLY A 154 -17.03 -5.88 -3.02
N ARG A 155 -16.19 -6.53 -2.21
CA ARG A 155 -15.00 -7.26 -2.64
C ARG A 155 -15.13 -8.72 -2.23
N ASP A 156 -14.97 -9.62 -3.20
CA ASP A 156 -14.98 -11.06 -2.97
C ASP A 156 -13.54 -11.57 -2.92
N TYR A 157 -12.98 -11.59 -1.72
CA TYR A 157 -11.63 -12.12 -1.47
C TYR A 157 -11.60 -13.64 -1.49
N ASP A 158 -12.71 -14.30 -1.23
CA ASP A 158 -12.82 -15.76 -1.26
C ASP A 158 -12.78 -16.29 -2.72
N ARG A 159 -13.12 -15.46 -3.71
CA ARG A 159 -13.10 -15.81 -5.14
C ARG A 159 -11.74 -16.27 -5.67
N PHE A 160 -10.65 -15.83 -5.04
CA PHE A 160 -9.28 -16.21 -5.44
C PHE A 160 -8.92 -17.66 -5.10
N HIS A 161 -9.74 -18.34 -4.28
CA HIS A 161 -9.55 -19.75 -3.93
C HIS A 161 -10.21 -20.71 -4.92
N SER A 162 -11.03 -20.23 -5.85
CA SER A 162 -11.57 -21.04 -6.93
C SER A 162 -10.56 -21.07 -8.07
N SER A 163 -10.01 -22.24 -8.36
CA SER A 163 -8.96 -22.55 -9.35
C SER A 163 -9.24 -22.12 -10.81
N SER A 164 -10.28 -21.33 -11.06
CA SER A 164 -10.75 -20.90 -12.37
C SER A 164 -10.04 -19.68 -12.97
N TRP A 165 -9.08 -19.06 -12.27
CA TRP A 165 -8.35 -17.90 -12.80
C TRP A 165 -7.07 -18.24 -13.58
N ARG A 166 -6.66 -19.52 -13.66
CA ARG A 166 -5.76 -19.96 -14.75
C ARG A 166 -6.57 -20.13 -16.05
N ARG A 167 -6.90 -19.02 -16.67
CA ARG A 167 -7.22 -19.03 -18.11
C ARG A 167 -6.46 -17.92 -18.81
N GLU A 168 -5.14 -18.06 -18.84
CA GLU A 168 -4.30 -17.42 -19.85
C GLU A 168 -2.91 -18.08 -20.02
N GLU A 169 -2.84 -19.41 -19.94
CA GLU A 169 -1.68 -20.18 -20.44
C GLU A 169 -2.19 -21.32 -21.33
N ASN A 170 -2.90 -20.95 -22.39
CA ASN A 170 -3.06 -21.74 -23.61
C ASN A 170 -3.62 -20.80 -24.69
N LYS A 171 -2.89 -19.71 -24.98
CA LYS A 171 -2.97 -19.17 -26.34
C LYS A 171 -2.27 -20.19 -27.23
N PRO A 172 -2.93 -20.76 -28.25
CA PRO A 172 -2.24 -21.56 -29.24
C PRO A 172 -1.12 -20.71 -29.83
N VAL A 173 0.11 -21.21 -29.74
CA VAL A 173 1.26 -20.61 -30.43
C VAL A 173 0.88 -20.53 -31.90
N LEU A 174 0.68 -19.31 -32.40
CA LEU A 174 0.52 -19.10 -33.83
C LEU A 174 1.79 -19.62 -34.50
N PRO A 175 1.68 -20.42 -35.59
CA PRO A 175 2.85 -20.87 -36.32
C PRO A 175 3.66 -19.65 -36.74
N LEU A 176 4.96 -19.69 -36.47
CA LEU A 176 5.91 -18.68 -36.91
C LEU A 176 5.76 -18.51 -38.44
N PRO A 177 5.64 -17.27 -38.95
CA PRO A 177 5.67 -17.05 -40.38
C PRO A 177 7.01 -17.52 -40.95
N ASP A 178 6.96 -18.17 -42.11
CA ASP A 178 8.13 -18.64 -42.84
C ASP A 178 9.16 -17.50 -43.02
N PRO A 179 10.47 -17.81 -43.02
CA PRO A 179 11.52 -16.81 -43.16
C PRO A 179 11.34 -16.01 -44.46
N VAL A 180 11.06 -14.71 -44.28
CA VAL A 180 10.95 -13.72 -45.34
C VAL A 180 12.30 -13.62 -46.04
N LYS A 181 12.33 -13.95 -47.33
CA LYS A 181 13.50 -13.73 -48.20
C LYS A 181 13.86 -12.24 -48.19
N GLU A 182 15.10 -11.96 -47.81
CA GLU A 182 15.73 -10.66 -47.89
C GLU A 182 15.55 -10.07 -49.30
N ARG A 183 14.96 -8.87 -49.35
CA ARG A 183 14.94 -8.05 -50.56
C ARG A 183 15.78 -6.83 -50.25
N GLU A 184 17.01 -6.85 -50.75
CA GLU A 184 17.90 -5.70 -50.85
C GLU A 184 17.17 -4.55 -51.54
N GLN A 185 17.13 -3.38 -50.88
CA GLN A 185 17.04 -2.10 -51.58
C GLN A 185 17.94 -1.07 -50.90
N GLU A 186 19.01 -0.75 -51.62
CA GLU A 186 19.85 0.44 -51.48
C GLU A 186 19.02 1.73 -51.62
N GLY A 187 19.42 2.81 -50.94
CA GLY A 187 18.87 4.13 -51.29
C GLY A 187 19.06 5.30 -50.32
N LYS A 188 20.29 5.81 -50.24
CA LYS A 188 20.70 7.24 -50.26
C LYS A 188 20.01 8.33 -49.40
N GLN A 189 20.90 9.00 -48.63
CA GLN A 189 21.20 10.45 -48.57
C GLN A 189 20.28 11.45 -47.82
N ALA A 190 20.86 11.96 -46.72
CA ALA A 190 21.24 13.36 -46.42
C ALA A 190 20.18 14.48 -46.32
N SER A 191 20.17 15.19 -45.17
CA SER A 191 20.40 16.65 -44.94
C SER A 191 19.80 17.04 -43.57
N LYS A 192 20.49 17.60 -42.56
CA LYS A 192 21.18 18.91 -42.36
C LYS A 192 20.26 20.01 -41.76
N ALA A 193 20.66 20.47 -40.56
CA ALA A 193 20.63 21.83 -39.98
C ALA A 193 19.39 22.42 -39.24
N THR A 194 19.67 22.84 -37.98
CA THR A 194 19.30 24.10 -37.24
C THR A 194 17.81 24.43 -37.00
N SER A 195 17.35 25.06 -35.91
CA SER A 195 17.90 26.18 -35.11
C SER A 195 17.34 26.22 -33.68
N ASN A 196 18.06 26.88 -32.77
CA ASN A 196 17.61 27.30 -31.44
C ASN A 196 16.62 28.46 -31.54
N ASP A 197 15.54 28.42 -30.75
CA ASP A 197 14.70 29.58 -30.44
C ASP A 197 14.29 29.47 -28.96
N GLU A 198 14.86 30.35 -28.12
CA GLU A 198 14.58 30.45 -26.69
C GLU A 198 13.31 31.28 -26.51
N THR A 199 12.18 30.61 -26.31
CA THR A 199 10.97 31.20 -25.73
C THR A 199 10.76 30.51 -24.38
N PRO A 200 10.71 31.25 -23.24
CA PRO A 200 10.41 30.64 -21.96
C PRO A 200 9.00 30.05 -22.02
N ASP A 201 8.92 28.76 -21.69
CA ASP A 201 7.71 27.96 -21.77
C ASP A 201 6.66 28.57 -20.82
N LEU A 202 5.48 28.89 -21.36
CA LEU A 202 4.35 29.42 -20.59
C LEU A 202 3.99 28.48 -19.42
N ALA A 203 4.38 27.20 -19.50
CA ALA A 203 4.26 26.23 -18.44
C ALA A 203 5.10 26.55 -17.19
N GLU A 204 6.32 27.11 -17.34
CA GLU A 204 7.17 27.48 -16.21
C GLU A 204 6.60 28.71 -15.48
N GLU A 205 6.07 29.71 -16.21
CA GLU A 205 5.48 30.90 -15.59
C GLU A 205 4.19 30.58 -14.80
N ILE A 206 3.39 29.62 -15.30
CA ILE A 206 2.19 29.14 -14.58
C ILE A 206 2.58 28.34 -13.34
N GLN A 207 3.69 27.59 -13.40
CA GLN A 207 4.18 26.82 -12.27
C GLN A 207 4.73 27.72 -11.16
N GLU A 208 5.46 28.79 -11.50
CA GLU A 208 5.97 29.76 -10.52
C GLU A 208 4.86 30.59 -9.85
N LYS A 209 3.84 31.02 -10.60
CA LYS A 209 2.70 31.77 -10.01
C LYS A 209 1.90 30.92 -9.03
N ASN A 210 1.62 29.66 -9.40
CA ASN A 210 0.90 28.74 -8.52
C ASN A 210 1.69 28.39 -7.25
N LEU A 211 3.03 28.30 -7.35
CA LEU A 211 3.88 28.09 -6.18
C LEU A 211 3.84 29.33 -5.26
N ARG A 212 3.95 30.55 -5.79
CA ARG A 212 3.91 31.76 -4.96
C ARG A 212 2.58 31.92 -4.22
N GLU A 213 1.44 31.70 -4.88
CA GLU A 213 0.13 31.78 -4.19
C GLU A 213 -0.02 30.69 -3.12
N PHE A 214 0.46 29.47 -3.38
CA PHE A 214 0.44 28.39 -2.39
C PHE A 214 1.28 28.69 -1.14
N PHE A 215 2.41 29.40 -1.30
CA PHE A 215 3.29 29.75 -0.18
C PHE A 215 2.80 30.94 0.65
N GLU A 216 2.04 31.86 0.08
CA GLU A 216 1.39 32.95 0.82
C GLU A 216 0.30 32.44 1.78
N ASP A 217 -0.39 31.35 1.43
CA ASP A 217 -1.44 30.75 2.26
C ASP A 217 -0.91 29.95 3.46
N ILE A 218 0.35 29.49 3.41
CA ILE A 218 0.94 28.65 4.47
C ILE A 218 1.97 29.39 5.34
N LYS A 219 2.29 30.66 5.01
CA LYS A 219 3.28 31.47 5.76
C LYS A 219 2.90 31.68 7.23
N ASP A 220 1.61 31.65 7.55
CA ASP A 220 1.10 31.82 8.92
C ASP A 220 1.14 30.51 9.73
N PHE A 221 1.38 29.37 9.07
CA PHE A 221 1.34 28.04 9.68
C PHE A 221 2.72 27.39 9.84
N LEU A 222 3.77 27.99 9.28
CA LEU A 222 5.15 27.52 9.41
C LEU A 222 5.94 28.44 10.37
N PRO A 223 6.75 27.88 11.29
CA PRO A 223 7.73 28.66 12.03
C PRO A 223 8.65 29.42 11.07
N TRP A 224 8.89 30.71 11.34
CA TRP A 224 9.64 31.61 10.45
C TRP A 224 11.04 31.09 10.06
N SER A 225 11.66 30.27 10.89
CA SER A 225 12.96 29.62 10.64
C SER A 225 12.92 28.61 9.49
N ASP A 226 11.80 27.92 9.29
CA ASP A 226 11.67 26.89 8.25
C ASP A 226 11.34 27.51 6.89
N TYR A 227 10.63 28.65 6.89
CA TYR A 227 10.36 29.44 5.69
C TYR A 227 11.67 29.94 5.04
N ARG A 228 12.60 30.49 5.82
CA ARG A 228 13.88 31.00 5.30
C ARG A 228 14.76 29.92 4.65
N LYS A 229 14.79 28.71 5.22
CA LYS A 229 15.57 27.58 4.67
C LYS A 229 15.09 27.15 3.29
N ILE A 230 13.78 27.16 3.06
CA ILE A 230 13.19 26.76 1.78
C ILE A 230 13.55 27.76 0.66
N PHE A 231 13.63 29.05 0.99
CA PHE A 231 13.90 30.11 0.01
C PHE A 231 15.37 30.55 -0.08
N GLY A 232 16.28 29.84 0.58
CA GLY A 232 17.72 30.16 0.52
C GLY A 232 18.04 31.58 1.00
N MET A 233 17.23 32.14 1.90
CA MET A 233 17.49 33.45 2.49
C MET A 233 18.62 33.29 3.51
N VAL A 234 19.78 33.88 3.21
CA VAL A 234 20.94 33.92 4.10
C VAL A 234 20.61 34.81 5.29
N ASP A 235 20.91 34.35 6.50
CA ASP A 235 20.72 35.16 7.71
C ASP A 235 21.61 36.41 7.62
N ASP A 236 20.99 37.59 7.76
CA ASP A 236 21.74 38.82 7.97
C ASP A 236 22.59 38.66 9.23
N PRO A 237 23.88 39.06 9.20
CA PRO A 237 24.72 39.00 10.38
C PRO A 237 24.12 39.92 11.47
N ASP A 238 23.88 39.34 12.64
CA ASP A 238 23.37 40.06 13.81
C ASP A 238 24.19 41.33 14.10
N PRO A 239 23.55 42.47 14.44
CA PRO A 239 24.22 43.72 14.78
C PRO A 239 24.97 43.70 16.12
#